data_AF-S6G888-F1
#
_entry.id   AF-S6G888-F1
#
_cell.length_a   1.000
_cell.length_b   1.000
_cell.length_c   1.000
_cell.angle_alpha   90.00
_cell.angle_beta   90.00
_cell.angle_gamma   90.00
#
_symmetry.space_group_name_H-M   'P 1'
#
loop_
_entity.id
_entity.type
_entity.pdbx_description
1 polymer ?
#
loop_
_entity_poly.entity_id
_entity_poly.type
_entity_poly.pdbx_seq_one_letter_code
_entity_poly.pdbx_strand_id
1 'polypeptide(L)'
;MKNIIEDIKNNPKKYLIRVVCLILGFYLFSLSIALYAVTSVGASQVDFTNFAILGIFNKWQNKDSGIVELSQYKIALTALYLFLMILSGVFLSVSILKKYKVEKNKKLWIELVVLIILDLIVIFTMPYLIDGQIAMFGKIGYNKWMLSKEIQYQFRTIFFLIAYVLYILGLTFWVHSGWLISPYNSINNSFMKMTKLPFNTSRVLMDILIFLPGVVILLVNPVSWSIKGQFLLNYLNIGTVIFVFATGPLLGKTLNILNKITKIY
;
A
#
# COMPACT_ATOMS: atom_id res chain seq x y z
N MET A 1 24.06 -18.01 -2.01
CA MET A 1 24.57 -16.69 -1.57
C MET A 1 25.88 -16.29 -2.25
N LYS A 2 26.88 -17.18 -2.45
CA LYS A 2 28.10 -16.88 -3.24
C LYS A 2 27.80 -16.21 -4.61
N ASN A 3 26.80 -16.71 -5.35
CA ASN A 3 26.41 -16.14 -6.65
C ASN A 3 25.82 -14.72 -6.61
N ILE A 4 25.22 -14.26 -5.50
CA ILE A 4 24.64 -12.90 -5.44
C ILE A 4 25.74 -11.86 -5.22
N ILE A 5 26.71 -12.16 -4.36
CA ILE A 5 27.83 -11.24 -4.10
C ILE A 5 28.68 -11.08 -5.36
N GLU A 6 28.92 -12.17 -6.08
CA GLU A 6 29.60 -12.13 -7.38
C GLU A 6 28.79 -11.38 -8.43
N ASP A 7 27.47 -11.61 -8.51
CA ASP A 7 26.61 -10.85 -9.43
C ASP A 7 26.56 -9.36 -9.11
N ILE A 8 26.55 -8.97 -7.83
CA ILE A 8 26.63 -7.57 -7.40
C ILE A 8 27.96 -6.95 -7.84
N LYS A 9 29.08 -7.65 -7.63
CA LYS A 9 30.41 -7.18 -8.04
C LYS A 9 30.51 -7.03 -9.55
N ASN A 10 29.88 -7.92 -10.31
CA ASN A 10 29.92 -7.90 -11.77
C ASN A 10 28.93 -6.91 -12.39
N ASN A 11 27.85 -6.54 -11.68
CA ASN A 11 26.80 -5.65 -12.18
C ASN A 11 26.51 -4.43 -11.27
N PRO A 12 27.52 -3.67 -10.80
CA PRO A 12 27.32 -2.66 -9.75
C PRO A 12 26.33 -1.55 -10.17
N LYS A 13 26.35 -1.15 -11.45
CA LYS A 13 25.41 -0.15 -11.99
C LYS A 13 23.94 -0.59 -11.86
N LYS A 14 23.65 -1.87 -12.13
CA LYS A 14 22.30 -2.43 -12.02
C LYS A 14 21.79 -2.35 -10.58
N TYR A 15 22.64 -2.75 -9.63
CA TYR A 15 22.29 -2.74 -8.22
C TYR A 15 22.19 -1.31 -7.66
N LEU A 16 23.04 -0.38 -8.11
CA LEU A 16 22.91 1.04 -7.78
C LEU A 16 21.58 1.63 -8.25
N ILE A 17 21.17 1.36 -9.49
CA ILE A 17 19.87 1.79 -10.02
C ILE A 17 18.73 1.22 -9.16
N ARG A 18 18.79 -0.07 -8.81
CA ARG A 18 17.77 -0.69 -7.94
C ARG A 18 17.68 -0.02 -6.58
N VAL A 19 18.81 0.29 -5.94
CA VAL A 19 18.84 1.00 -4.65
C VAL A 19 18.26 2.40 -4.77
N VAL A 20 18.65 3.17 -5.79
CA VAL A 20 18.11 4.53 -6.03
C VAL A 20 16.61 4.47 -6.27
N CYS A 21 16.14 3.54 -7.11
CA CYS A 21 14.71 3.36 -7.35
C CYS A 21 13.96 2.91 -6.09
N LEU A 22 14.55 2.08 -5.24
CA LEU A 22 13.94 1.69 -3.97
C LEU A 22 13.75 2.90 -3.04
N ILE A 23 14.79 3.70 -2.84
CA ILE A 23 14.76 4.89 -1.98
C ILE A 23 13.76 5.92 -2.50
N LEU A 24 13.84 6.25 -3.79
CA LEU A 24 12.90 7.19 -4.43
C LEU A 24 11.47 6.66 -4.40
N GLY A 25 11.29 5.36 -4.64
CA GLY A 25 10.00 4.70 -4.59
C GLY A 25 9.35 4.80 -3.21
N PHE A 26 10.09 4.46 -2.15
CA PHE A 26 9.62 4.55 -0.76
C PHE A 26 9.30 6.00 -0.39
N TYR A 27 10.17 6.95 -0.74
CA TYR A 27 9.97 8.36 -0.43
C TYR A 27 8.73 8.92 -1.13
N LEU A 28 8.62 8.77 -2.46
CA LEU A 28 7.49 9.32 -3.22
C LEU A 28 6.17 8.64 -2.85
N PHE A 29 6.18 7.32 -2.63
CA PHE A 29 5.00 6.59 -2.21
C PHE A 29 4.53 7.04 -0.81
N SER A 30 5.43 7.11 0.17
CA SER A 30 5.05 7.58 1.51
C SER A 30 4.58 9.03 1.52
N LEU A 31 5.25 9.91 0.77
CA LEU A 31 4.86 11.31 0.57
C LEU A 31 3.47 11.40 -0.05
N SER A 32 3.17 10.58 -1.06
CA SER A 32 1.86 10.58 -1.72
C SER A 32 0.73 10.25 -0.76
N ILE A 33 0.89 9.22 0.07
CA ILE A 33 -0.11 8.80 1.05
C ILE A 33 -0.34 9.91 2.07
N ALA A 34 0.75 10.48 2.59
CA ALA A 34 0.66 11.58 3.55
C ALA A 34 -0.05 12.81 2.96
N LEU A 35 0.14 13.08 1.67
CA LEU A 35 -0.50 14.19 0.96
C LEU A 35 -2.01 13.96 0.78
N TYR A 36 -2.45 12.80 0.27
CA TYR A 36 -3.89 12.60 0.04
C TYR A 36 -4.70 12.21 1.28
N ALA A 37 -4.08 11.70 2.34
CA ALA A 37 -4.80 11.22 3.53
C ALA A 37 -5.74 12.27 4.15
N VAL A 38 -5.40 13.55 4.04
CA VAL A 38 -6.20 14.69 4.54
C VAL A 38 -7.12 15.33 3.51
N THR A 39 -7.04 14.92 2.23
CA THR A 39 -7.84 15.54 1.14
C THR A 39 -9.31 15.15 1.21
N SER A 40 -9.64 13.96 1.73
CA SER A 40 -11.02 13.44 1.76
C SER A 40 -11.67 13.35 0.36
N VAL A 41 -10.86 13.04 -0.67
CA VAL A 41 -11.29 12.88 -2.08
C VAL A 41 -11.07 11.44 -2.54
N GLY A 42 -11.24 10.47 -1.64
CA GLY A 42 -11.03 9.05 -1.91
C GLY A 42 -9.75 8.50 -1.28
N ALA A 43 -9.65 7.18 -1.29
CA ALA A 43 -8.55 6.45 -0.67
C ALA A 43 -8.27 5.16 -1.47
N SER A 44 -7.05 4.63 -1.38
CA SER A 44 -6.80 3.26 -1.85
C SER A 44 -7.56 2.26 -0.97
N GLN A 45 -7.74 1.03 -1.45
CA GLN A 45 -8.42 -0.05 -0.72
C GLN A 45 -7.74 -0.36 0.62
N VAL A 46 -6.41 -0.29 0.65
CA VAL A 46 -5.60 -0.44 1.86
C VAL A 46 -5.86 0.70 2.82
N ASP A 47 -5.86 1.95 2.34
CA ASP A 47 -6.05 3.11 3.22
C ASP A 47 -7.49 3.29 3.67
N PHE A 48 -8.47 2.94 2.85
CA PHE A 48 -9.87 2.90 3.25
C PHE A 48 -10.03 1.98 4.47
N THR A 49 -9.44 0.78 4.39
CA THR A 49 -9.45 -0.19 5.49
C THR A 49 -8.68 0.34 6.70
N ASN A 50 -7.53 0.98 6.47
CA ASN A 50 -6.74 1.60 7.53
C ASN A 50 -7.51 2.73 8.23
N PHE A 51 -8.21 3.58 7.49
CA PHE A 51 -9.05 4.65 8.01
C PHE A 51 -10.25 4.10 8.78
N ALA A 52 -10.86 3.01 8.31
CA ALA A 52 -11.92 2.33 9.05
C ALA A 52 -11.40 1.79 10.40
N ILE A 53 -10.20 1.19 10.42
CA ILE A 53 -9.51 0.76 11.66
C ILE A 53 -9.29 1.96 12.60
N LEU A 54 -8.78 3.08 12.09
CA LEU A 54 -8.60 4.30 12.89
C LEU A 54 -9.91 4.81 13.50
N GLY A 55 -11.02 4.69 12.76
CA GLY A 55 -12.35 5.05 13.24
C GLY A 55 -12.80 4.26 14.47
N ILE A 56 -12.35 3.01 14.67
CA ILE A 56 -12.68 2.21 15.88
C ILE A 56 -12.05 2.85 17.12
N PHE A 57 -10.83 3.37 17.01
CA PHE A 57 -10.09 3.94 18.13
C PHE A 57 -10.58 5.34 18.55
N ASN A 58 -11.81 5.72 18.16
CA ASN A 58 -12.54 6.92 18.57
C ASN A 58 -11.94 8.28 18.18
N LYS A 59 -10.92 8.33 17.34
CA LYS A 59 -10.30 9.60 16.92
C LYS A 59 -10.87 10.08 15.60
N TRP A 60 -12.07 10.65 15.66
CA TRP A 60 -12.67 11.39 14.54
C TRP A 60 -12.24 12.85 14.64
N GLN A 61 -11.81 13.44 13.53
CA GLN A 61 -11.22 14.76 13.53
C GLN A 61 -12.24 15.87 13.81
N ASN A 62 -13.49 15.65 13.42
CA ASN A 62 -14.68 16.32 13.92
C ASN A 62 -15.80 15.28 14.00
N LYS A 63 -16.59 15.29 15.08
CA LYS A 63 -17.63 14.27 15.31
C LYS A 63 -18.66 14.17 14.19
N ASP A 64 -18.81 15.20 13.36
CA ASP A 64 -19.80 15.21 12.27
C ASP A 64 -19.17 15.16 10.86
N SER A 65 -17.84 15.18 10.71
CA SER A 65 -17.20 15.31 9.39
C SER A 65 -17.00 13.98 8.67
N GLY A 66 -17.06 12.86 9.37
CA GLY A 66 -16.66 11.55 8.81
C GLY A 66 -15.18 11.44 8.44
N ILE A 67 -14.33 12.38 8.90
CA ILE A 67 -12.89 12.38 8.67
C ILE A 67 -12.19 11.80 9.90
N VAL A 68 -11.27 10.85 9.70
CA VAL A 68 -10.53 10.20 10.78
C VAL A 68 -9.23 10.94 11.10
N GLU A 69 -8.85 10.96 12.37
CA GLU A 69 -7.60 11.54 12.83
C GLU A 69 -6.43 10.61 12.51
N LEU A 70 -5.34 11.16 11.97
CA LEU A 70 -4.19 10.40 11.51
C LEU A 70 -3.15 10.11 12.60
N SER A 71 -3.38 10.48 13.87
CA SER A 71 -2.36 10.39 14.94
C SER A 71 -1.92 8.97 15.29
N GLN A 72 -2.67 7.95 14.86
CA GLN A 72 -2.33 6.53 15.04
C GLN A 72 -2.16 5.80 13.70
N TYR A 73 -1.95 6.53 12.61
CA TYR A 73 -1.88 5.98 11.25
C TYR A 73 -0.87 4.83 11.15
N LYS A 74 0.33 5.00 11.73
CA LYS A 74 1.35 3.95 11.72
C LYS A 74 0.90 2.67 12.41
N ILE A 75 0.21 2.76 13.55
CA ILE A 75 -0.18 1.59 14.34
C ILE A 75 -1.25 0.81 13.59
N ALA A 76 -2.27 1.51 13.08
CA ALA A 76 -3.31 0.91 12.27
C ALA A 76 -2.74 0.24 11.02
N LEU A 77 -1.82 0.90 10.31
CA LEU A 77 -1.25 0.36 9.08
C LEU A 77 -0.30 -0.81 9.36
N THR A 78 0.50 -0.74 10.42
CA THR A 78 1.33 -1.88 10.86
C THR A 78 0.46 -3.08 11.22
N ALA A 79 -0.65 -2.89 11.94
CA ALA A 79 -1.58 -3.98 12.26
C ALA A 79 -2.19 -4.59 11.00
N LEU A 80 -2.64 -3.76 10.05
CA LEU A 80 -3.17 -4.21 8.77
C LEU A 80 -2.11 -4.99 7.98
N TYR A 81 -0.88 -4.49 7.87
CA TYR A 81 0.18 -5.19 7.14
C TYR A 81 0.64 -6.48 7.82
N LEU A 82 0.68 -6.54 9.15
CA LEU A 82 0.92 -7.78 9.90
C LEU A 82 -0.16 -8.83 9.58
N PHE A 83 -1.42 -8.41 9.57
CA PHE A 83 -2.53 -9.29 9.20
C PHE A 83 -2.38 -9.83 7.76
N LEU A 84 -2.04 -8.96 6.79
CA LEU A 84 -1.82 -9.37 5.40
C LEU A 84 -0.62 -10.32 5.25
N MET A 85 0.46 -10.10 6.00
CA MET A 85 1.62 -11.00 6.03
C MET A 85 1.25 -12.38 6.56
N ILE A 86 0.45 -12.45 7.63
CA ILE A 86 -0.05 -13.73 8.17
C ILE A 86 -0.86 -14.48 7.10
N LEU A 87 -1.80 -13.80 6.44
CA LEU A 87 -2.58 -14.41 5.36
C LEU A 87 -1.71 -14.86 4.18
N SER A 88 -0.74 -14.04 3.77
CA SER A 88 0.25 -14.39 2.73
C SER A 88 1.03 -15.65 3.11
N GLY A 89 1.50 -15.72 4.37
CA GLY A 89 2.19 -16.88 4.93
C GLY A 89 1.33 -18.14 4.91
N VAL A 90 0.04 -18.04 5.24
CA VAL A 90 -0.92 -19.17 5.15
C VAL A 90 -1.08 -19.64 3.71
N PHE A 91 -1.35 -18.74 2.76
CA PHE A 91 -1.53 -19.09 1.34
C PHE A 91 -0.28 -19.72 0.75
N LEU A 92 0.89 -19.15 1.04
CA LEU A 92 2.16 -19.68 0.55
C LEU A 92 2.48 -21.03 1.19
N SER A 93 2.20 -21.21 2.49
CA SER A 93 2.37 -22.50 3.17
C SER A 93 1.51 -23.59 2.56
N VAL A 94 0.24 -23.31 2.26
CA VAL A 94 -0.67 -24.25 1.58
C VAL A 94 -0.12 -24.63 0.19
N SER A 95 0.36 -23.65 -0.58
CA SER A 95 0.98 -23.90 -1.88
C SER A 95 2.25 -24.75 -1.76
N ILE A 96 3.14 -24.44 -0.82
CA ILE A 96 4.38 -25.19 -0.57
C ILE A 96 4.06 -26.61 -0.15
N LEU A 97 3.09 -26.83 0.75
CA LEU A 97 2.68 -28.17 1.18
C LEU A 97 2.19 -29.02 0.00
N LYS A 98 1.39 -28.45 -0.90
CA LYS A 98 0.93 -29.15 -2.12
C LYS A 98 2.11 -29.55 -3.02
N LYS A 99 3.06 -28.64 -3.26
CA LYS A 99 4.25 -28.92 -4.09
C LYS A 99 5.22 -29.89 -3.43
N TYR A 100 5.48 -29.72 -2.14
CA TYR A 100 6.41 -30.56 -1.38
C TYR A 100 5.98 -32.02 -1.31
N LYS A 101 4.66 -32.29 -1.29
CA LYS A 101 4.14 -33.67 -1.38
C LYS A 101 4.62 -34.41 -2.62
N VAL A 102 4.80 -33.70 -3.73
CA VAL A 102 5.23 -34.24 -5.03
C VAL A 102 6.75 -34.16 -5.19
N GLU A 103 7.33 -32.98 -5.01
CA GLU A 103 8.73 -32.71 -5.35
C GLU A 103 9.72 -33.03 -4.23
N LYS A 104 9.26 -33.16 -2.97
CA LYS A 104 10.08 -33.34 -1.75
C LYS A 104 11.22 -32.32 -1.58
N ASN A 105 11.16 -31.19 -2.28
CA ASN A 105 12.19 -30.17 -2.29
C ASN A 105 12.07 -29.24 -1.07
N LYS A 106 13.01 -29.37 -0.12
CA LYS A 106 13.04 -28.54 1.10
C LYS A 106 13.32 -27.05 0.83
N LYS A 107 13.89 -26.69 -0.34
CA LYS A 107 14.18 -25.30 -0.69
C LYS A 107 12.91 -24.43 -0.81
N LEU A 108 11.75 -25.04 -1.04
CA LEU A 108 10.47 -24.34 -1.10
C LEU A 108 10.15 -23.59 0.21
N TRP A 109 10.56 -24.13 1.36
CA TRP A 109 10.35 -23.47 2.66
C TRP A 109 11.24 -22.24 2.87
N ILE A 110 12.37 -22.16 2.17
CA ILE A 110 13.24 -20.98 2.20
C ILE A 110 12.51 -19.79 1.56
N GLU A 111 11.68 -20.01 0.53
CA GLU A 111 10.86 -18.94 -0.07
C GLU A 111 9.93 -18.29 0.97
N LEU A 112 9.34 -19.10 1.86
CA LEU A 112 8.45 -18.60 2.92
C LEU A 112 9.21 -17.73 3.93
N VAL A 113 10.38 -18.20 4.37
CA VAL A 113 11.23 -17.45 5.32
C VAL A 113 11.68 -16.13 4.71
N VAL A 114 12.13 -16.14 3.45
CA VAL A 114 12.55 -14.92 2.74
C VAL A 114 11.38 -13.95 2.58
N LEU A 115 10.19 -14.44 2.22
CA LEU A 115 8.99 -13.58 2.13
C LEU A 115 8.70 -12.90 3.46
N ILE A 116 8.66 -13.66 4.56
CA ILE A 116 8.36 -13.10 5.89
C ILE A 116 9.38 -12.04 6.29
N ILE A 117 10.69 -12.30 6.11
CA ILE A 117 11.73 -11.35 6.47
C ILE A 117 11.60 -10.05 5.66
N LEU A 118 11.37 -10.15 4.35
CA LEU A 118 11.23 -8.97 3.49
C LEU A 118 9.95 -8.18 3.80
N ASP A 119 8.83 -8.86 4.05
CA ASP A 119 7.57 -8.23 4.47
C ASP A 119 7.72 -7.51 5.80
N LEU A 120 8.42 -8.11 6.79
CA LEU A 120 8.69 -7.47 8.09
C LEU A 120 9.45 -6.16 7.95
N ILE A 121 10.44 -6.10 7.04
CA ILE A 121 11.16 -4.84 6.77
C ILE A 121 10.17 -3.76 6.31
N VAL A 122 9.27 -4.08 5.37
CA VAL A 122 8.27 -3.11 4.87
C VAL A 122 7.26 -2.73 5.95
N ILE A 123 6.81 -3.70 6.77
CA ILE A 123 5.85 -3.51 7.87
C ILE A 123 6.35 -2.51 8.91
N PHE A 124 7.65 -2.54 9.21
CA PHE A 124 8.25 -1.65 10.21
C PHE A 124 8.87 -0.38 9.62
N THR A 125 9.05 -0.29 8.30
CA THR A 125 9.60 0.92 7.67
C THR A 125 8.51 1.80 7.07
N MET A 126 7.62 1.24 6.25
CA MET A 126 6.68 2.05 5.45
C MET A 126 5.67 2.83 6.30
N PRO A 127 5.01 2.25 7.32
CA PRO A 127 4.11 3.01 8.19
C PRO A 127 4.79 4.18 8.90
N TYR A 128 6.05 4.01 9.31
CA TYR A 128 6.84 5.06 9.96
C TYR A 128 7.26 6.17 8.97
N LEU A 129 7.60 5.82 7.73
CA LEU A 129 7.89 6.80 6.69
C LEU A 129 6.65 7.67 6.41
N ILE A 130 5.48 7.05 6.29
CA ILE A 130 4.22 7.78 6.07
C ILE A 130 3.89 8.68 7.26
N ASP A 131 3.98 8.16 8.50
CA ASP A 131 3.72 8.93 9.72
C ASP A 131 4.68 10.13 9.86
N GLY A 132 5.96 9.95 9.50
CA GLY A 132 6.94 11.03 9.45
C GLY A 132 6.57 12.13 8.45
N GLN A 133 6.09 11.75 7.26
CA GLN A 133 5.61 12.69 6.24
C GLN A 133 4.31 13.40 6.67
N ILE A 134 3.38 12.69 7.31
CA ILE A 134 2.16 13.28 7.89
C ILE A 134 2.54 14.31 8.97
N ALA A 135 3.51 14.00 9.82
CA ALA A 135 4.00 14.91 10.85
C ALA A 135 4.70 16.15 10.24
N MET A 136 5.49 15.96 9.17
CA MET A 136 6.10 17.06 8.42
C MET A 136 5.03 17.99 7.84
N PHE A 137 4.02 17.44 7.16
CA PHE A 137 2.89 18.21 6.65
C PHE A 137 2.07 18.91 7.75
N GLY A 138 1.96 18.27 8.91
CA GLY A 138 1.37 18.89 10.11
C GLY A 138 2.15 20.12 10.58
N LYS A 139 3.48 20.04 10.61
CA LYS A 139 4.37 21.13 11.04
C LYS A 139 4.32 22.34 10.10
N ILE A 140 4.28 22.11 8.79
CA ILE A 140 4.19 23.21 7.81
C ILE A 140 2.76 23.74 7.62
N GLY A 141 1.80 23.26 8.42
CA GLY A 141 0.42 23.76 8.41
C GLY A 141 -0.47 23.18 7.30
N TYR A 142 0.05 22.32 6.41
CA TYR A 142 -0.71 21.73 5.30
C TYR A 142 -1.96 20.98 5.79
N ASN A 143 -1.83 20.14 6.82
CA ASN A 143 -2.97 19.37 7.32
C ASN A 143 -4.09 20.30 7.82
N LYS A 144 -3.74 21.32 8.61
CA LYS A 144 -4.71 22.30 9.14
C LYS A 144 -5.37 23.08 8.01
N TRP A 145 -4.59 23.49 7.03
CA TRP A 145 -5.08 24.21 5.85
C TRP A 145 -6.06 23.34 5.06
N MET A 146 -5.67 22.12 4.67
CA MET A 146 -6.49 21.23 3.83
C MET A 146 -7.85 20.87 4.47
N LEU A 147 -7.86 20.76 5.80
CA LEU A 147 -9.04 20.40 6.59
C LEU A 147 -9.88 21.61 7.02
N SER A 148 -9.44 22.83 6.71
CA SER A 148 -10.23 24.01 7.02
C SER A 148 -11.55 23.99 6.25
N LYS A 149 -12.59 24.57 6.85
CA LYS A 149 -13.92 24.71 6.22
C LYS A 149 -13.91 25.68 5.04
N GLU A 150 -12.88 26.52 4.94
CA GLU A 150 -12.73 27.53 3.90
C GLU A 150 -12.14 26.94 2.61
N ILE A 151 -11.46 25.79 2.70
CA ILE A 151 -10.90 25.14 1.53
C ILE A 151 -11.99 24.52 0.68
N GLN A 152 -12.09 25.06 -0.53
CA GLN A 152 -13.00 24.55 -1.55
C GLN A 152 -12.58 23.15 -2.01
N TYR A 153 -13.58 22.34 -2.34
CA TYR A 153 -13.40 20.96 -2.76
C TYR A 153 -12.49 20.79 -3.99
N GLN A 154 -12.46 21.79 -4.89
CA GLN A 154 -11.57 21.79 -6.06
C GLN A 154 -10.09 21.71 -5.66
N PHE A 155 -9.67 22.45 -4.63
CA PHE A 155 -8.29 22.40 -4.15
C PHE A 155 -7.95 21.04 -3.54
N ARG A 156 -8.86 20.47 -2.74
CA ARG A 156 -8.71 19.09 -2.21
C ARG A 156 -8.50 18.09 -3.34
N THR A 157 -9.27 18.23 -4.42
CA THR A 157 -9.20 17.37 -5.61
C THR A 157 -7.88 17.55 -6.36
N ILE A 158 -7.38 18.78 -6.52
CA ILE A 158 -6.07 19.04 -7.16
C ILE A 158 -4.94 18.38 -6.37
N PHE A 159 -4.92 18.56 -5.05
CA PHE A 159 -3.90 17.93 -4.20
C PHE A 159 -4.02 16.41 -4.19
N PHE A 160 -5.23 15.87 -4.23
CA PHE A 160 -5.47 14.44 -4.42
C PHE A 160 -4.87 13.95 -5.76
N LEU A 161 -5.09 14.66 -6.87
CA LEU A 161 -4.53 14.28 -8.17
C LEU A 161 -3.00 14.34 -8.20
N ILE A 162 -2.40 15.38 -7.60
CA ILE A 162 -0.95 15.47 -7.45
C ILE A 162 -0.43 14.28 -6.64
N ALA A 163 -1.07 13.98 -5.51
CA ALA A 163 -0.73 12.84 -4.67
C ALA A 163 -0.86 11.52 -5.46
N TYR A 164 -1.92 11.36 -6.25
CA TYR A 164 -2.11 10.17 -7.08
C TYR A 164 -1.00 10.00 -8.13
N VAL A 165 -0.55 11.08 -8.78
CA VAL A 165 0.59 11.01 -9.71
C VAL A 165 1.86 10.58 -8.96
N LEU A 166 2.14 11.16 -7.80
CA LEU A 166 3.27 10.78 -6.95
C LEU A 166 3.17 9.32 -6.49
N TYR A 167 1.96 8.84 -6.20
CA TYR A 167 1.68 7.46 -5.84
C TYR A 167 2.06 6.50 -6.96
N ILE A 168 1.63 6.79 -8.21
CA ILE A 168 1.99 5.98 -9.39
C ILE A 168 3.51 6.00 -9.63
N LEU A 169 4.15 7.15 -9.55
CA LEU A 169 5.60 7.26 -9.72
C LEU A 169 6.37 6.51 -8.62
N GLY A 170 5.96 6.66 -7.37
CA GLY A 170 6.53 5.96 -6.22
C GLY A 170 6.39 4.44 -6.36
N LEU A 171 5.20 3.95 -6.69
CA LEU A 171 4.99 2.52 -7.00
C LEU A 171 5.84 2.05 -8.18
N THR A 172 5.99 2.87 -9.22
CA THR A 172 6.79 2.51 -10.41
C THR A 172 8.25 2.29 -10.02
N PHE A 173 8.86 3.24 -9.31
CA PHE A 173 10.25 3.11 -8.86
C PHE A 173 10.42 1.94 -7.88
N TRP A 174 9.48 1.79 -6.94
CA TRP A 174 9.53 0.68 -5.99
C TRP A 174 9.43 -0.67 -6.69
N VAL A 175 8.43 -0.90 -7.55
CA VAL A 175 8.28 -2.16 -8.28
C VAL A 175 9.49 -2.42 -9.20
N HIS A 176 9.99 -1.39 -9.89
CA HIS A 176 11.15 -1.51 -10.76
C HIS A 176 12.44 -1.90 -10.00
N SER A 177 12.60 -1.46 -8.74
CA SER A 177 13.73 -1.90 -7.91
C SER A 177 13.81 -3.44 -7.77
N GLY A 178 12.66 -4.12 -7.86
CA GLY A 178 12.53 -5.56 -7.67
C GLY A 178 12.80 -6.04 -6.25
N TRP A 179 12.90 -5.13 -5.27
CA TRP A 179 13.25 -5.41 -3.88
C TRP A 179 12.12 -5.00 -2.92
N LEU A 180 12.07 -5.67 -1.76
CA LEU A 180 11.13 -5.39 -0.68
C LEU A 180 9.68 -5.29 -1.19
N ILE A 181 9.19 -6.38 -1.78
CA ILE A 181 7.80 -6.47 -2.22
C ILE A 181 6.89 -6.19 -1.01
N SER A 182 5.90 -5.32 -1.18
CA SER A 182 5.00 -4.97 -0.09
C SER A 182 4.15 -6.17 0.34
N PRO A 183 3.70 -6.23 1.62
CA PRO A 183 2.80 -7.28 2.10
C PRO A 183 1.54 -7.44 1.23
N TYR A 184 1.04 -6.34 0.67
CA TYR A 184 -0.06 -6.34 -0.32
C TYR A 184 0.29 -7.12 -1.60
N ASN A 185 1.49 -6.95 -2.14
CA ASN A 185 1.91 -7.71 -3.32
C ASN A 185 2.30 -9.15 -2.97
N SER A 186 2.82 -9.38 -1.77
CA SER A 186 3.13 -10.71 -1.24
C SER A 186 1.87 -11.56 -1.12
N ILE A 187 0.77 -11.03 -0.55
CA ILE A 187 -0.50 -11.78 -0.46
C ILE A 187 -1.07 -12.11 -1.85
N ASN A 188 -1.00 -11.18 -2.81
CA ASN A 188 -1.42 -11.41 -4.20
C ASN A 188 -0.66 -12.58 -4.85
N ASN A 189 0.67 -12.59 -4.72
CA ASN A 189 1.52 -13.65 -5.27
C ASN A 189 1.30 -14.99 -4.58
N SER A 190 1.17 -15.00 -3.26
CA SER A 190 0.90 -16.21 -2.47
C SER A 190 -0.45 -16.82 -2.81
N PHE A 191 -1.48 -15.98 -2.97
CA PHE A 191 -2.82 -16.41 -3.39
C PHE A 191 -2.83 -16.96 -4.81
N MET A 192 -2.12 -16.31 -5.74
CA MET A 192 -1.93 -16.78 -7.12
C MET A 192 -1.28 -18.17 -7.13
N LYS A 193 -0.21 -18.37 -6.36
CA LYS A 193 0.46 -19.68 -6.22
C LYS A 193 -0.47 -20.76 -5.65
N MET A 194 -1.31 -20.40 -4.69
CA MET A 194 -2.25 -21.32 -4.03
C MET A 194 -3.40 -21.76 -4.95
N THR A 195 -3.99 -20.82 -5.69
CA THR A 195 -5.22 -21.01 -6.48
C THR A 195 -4.96 -21.32 -7.96
N LYS A 196 -3.75 -21.01 -8.46
CA LYS A 196 -3.38 -21.05 -9.89
C LYS A 196 -4.19 -20.09 -10.77
N LEU A 197 -4.89 -19.11 -10.18
CA LEU A 197 -5.54 -18.04 -10.93
C LEU A 197 -4.49 -17.10 -11.55
N PRO A 198 -4.81 -16.35 -12.62
CA PRO A 198 -3.95 -15.30 -13.12
C PRO A 198 -3.68 -14.21 -12.07
N PHE A 199 -2.53 -13.53 -12.18
CA PHE A 199 -2.14 -12.46 -11.24
C PHE A 199 -3.19 -11.33 -11.17
N ASN A 200 -3.73 -10.91 -12.32
CA ASN A 200 -4.75 -9.85 -12.38
C ASN A 200 -6.02 -10.23 -11.61
N THR A 201 -6.51 -11.46 -11.79
CA THR A 201 -7.68 -11.98 -11.05
C THR A 201 -7.38 -12.09 -9.56
N SER A 202 -6.19 -12.59 -9.20
CA SER A 202 -5.75 -12.71 -7.80
C SER A 202 -5.73 -11.34 -7.12
N ARG A 203 -5.20 -10.31 -7.81
CA ARG A 203 -5.15 -8.94 -7.32
C ARG A 203 -6.53 -8.36 -7.05
N VAL A 204 -7.45 -8.44 -8.02
CA VAL A 204 -8.81 -7.92 -7.86
C VAL A 204 -9.54 -8.59 -6.69
N LEU A 205 -9.38 -9.91 -6.55
CA LEU A 205 -9.96 -10.64 -5.42
C LEU A 205 -9.37 -10.20 -4.08
N MET A 206 -8.05 -10.01 -3.99
CA MET A 206 -7.42 -9.50 -2.77
C MET A 206 -7.83 -8.05 -2.48
N ASP A 207 -7.97 -7.19 -3.49
CA ASP A 207 -8.47 -5.82 -3.30
C ASP A 207 -9.84 -5.83 -2.62
N ILE A 208 -10.75 -6.71 -3.06
CA ILE A 208 -12.07 -6.91 -2.43
C ILE A 208 -11.91 -7.45 -1.01
N LEU A 209 -11.06 -8.46 -0.80
CA LEU A 209 -10.85 -9.08 0.52
C LEU A 209 -10.12 -8.18 1.53
N ILE A 210 -9.40 -7.16 1.06
CA ILE A 210 -8.80 -6.12 1.92
C ILE A 210 -9.85 -5.07 2.24
N PHE A 211 -10.61 -4.63 1.23
CA PHE A 211 -11.62 -3.60 1.37
C PHE A 211 -12.81 -4.03 2.25
N LEU A 212 -13.28 -5.27 2.11
CA LEU A 212 -14.47 -5.77 2.78
C LEU A 212 -14.36 -5.78 4.32
N PRO A 213 -13.23 -6.22 4.93
CA PRO A 213 -12.96 -5.98 6.34
C PRO A 213 -13.11 -4.52 6.76
N GLY A 214 -12.63 -3.56 5.94
CA GLY A 214 -12.81 -2.13 6.19
C GLY A 214 -14.28 -1.71 6.24
N VAL A 215 -15.09 -2.23 5.32
CA VAL A 215 -16.55 -1.99 5.32
C VAL A 215 -17.19 -2.59 6.57
N VAL A 216 -16.87 -3.84 6.92
CA VAL A 216 -17.40 -4.50 8.13
C VAL A 216 -17.04 -3.69 9.37
N ILE A 217 -15.78 -3.26 9.49
CA ILE A 217 -15.28 -2.42 10.57
C ILE A 217 -16.09 -1.11 10.67
N LEU A 218 -16.32 -0.43 9.56
CA LEU A 218 -17.12 0.80 9.54
C LEU A 218 -18.57 0.54 10.00
N LEU A 219 -19.17 -0.57 9.58
CA LEU A 219 -20.55 -0.91 9.91
C LEU A 219 -20.71 -1.25 11.39
N VAL A 220 -19.77 -1.98 12.00
CA VAL A 220 -19.81 -2.35 13.43
C VAL A 220 -19.36 -1.21 14.36
N ASN A 221 -18.72 -0.17 13.82
CA ASN A 221 -18.29 0.99 14.60
C ASN A 221 -19.50 1.66 15.28
N PRO A 222 -19.47 1.92 16.60
CA PRO A 222 -20.58 2.51 17.36
C PRO A 222 -20.78 4.02 17.14
N VAL A 223 -20.58 4.50 15.91
CA VAL A 223 -20.89 5.89 15.49
C VAL A 223 -22.22 5.97 14.74
N SER A 224 -22.78 7.17 14.65
CA SER A 224 -24.05 7.40 13.95
C SER A 224 -23.95 7.07 12.46
N TRP A 225 -25.08 6.69 11.85
CA TRP A 225 -25.16 6.46 10.41
C TRP A 225 -24.80 7.69 9.58
N SER A 226 -25.02 8.90 10.10
CA SER A 226 -24.60 10.14 9.46
C SER A 226 -23.08 10.20 9.29
N ILE A 227 -22.33 9.87 10.35
CA ILE A 227 -20.86 9.83 10.33
C ILE A 227 -20.35 8.75 9.37
N LYS A 228 -20.98 7.56 9.38
CA LYS A 228 -20.65 6.48 8.44
C LYS A 228 -20.88 6.91 6.99
N GLY A 229 -21.99 7.60 6.72
CA GLY A 229 -22.30 8.16 5.42
C GLY A 229 -21.26 9.18 4.96
N GLN A 230 -20.87 10.11 5.83
CA GLN A 230 -19.81 11.09 5.53
C GLN A 230 -18.46 10.43 5.28
N PHE A 231 -18.10 9.41 6.07
CA PHE A 231 -16.89 8.62 5.84
C PHE A 231 -16.87 8.00 4.44
N LEU A 232 -17.98 7.38 4.02
CA LEU A 232 -18.10 6.82 2.68
C LEU A 232 -18.00 7.90 1.59
N LEU A 233 -18.63 9.07 1.78
CA LEU A 233 -18.51 10.17 0.81
C LEU A 233 -17.09 10.72 0.70
N ASN A 234 -16.34 10.74 1.80
CA ASN A 234 -14.95 11.21 1.84
C ASN A 234 -13.96 10.20 1.24
N TYR A 235 -14.15 8.90 1.47
CA TYR A 235 -13.15 7.87 1.19
C TYR A 235 -13.59 6.78 0.21
N LEU A 236 -14.86 6.74 -0.18
CA LEU A 236 -15.42 5.86 -1.21
C LEU A 236 -16.13 6.71 -2.27
N ASN A 237 -15.33 7.48 -3.01
CA ASN A 237 -15.81 8.33 -4.09
C ASN A 237 -14.97 8.12 -5.36
N ILE A 238 -15.02 9.09 -6.28
CA ILE A 238 -14.33 9.01 -7.57
C ILE A 238 -12.82 8.77 -7.44
N GLY A 239 -12.16 9.26 -6.38
CA GLY A 239 -10.74 9.00 -6.18
C GLY A 239 -10.44 7.52 -5.93
N THR A 240 -11.30 6.83 -5.18
CA THR A 240 -11.19 5.39 -4.94
C THR A 240 -11.40 4.60 -6.23
N VAL A 241 -12.33 5.04 -7.08
CA VAL A 241 -12.52 4.46 -8.42
C VAL A 241 -11.24 4.60 -9.28
N ILE A 242 -10.60 5.78 -9.25
CA ILE A 242 -9.31 6.00 -9.92
C ILE A 242 -8.24 5.04 -9.39
N PHE A 243 -8.12 4.89 -8.06
CA PHE A 243 -7.18 3.94 -7.46
C PHE A 243 -7.41 2.49 -7.90
N VAL A 244 -8.67 2.05 -8.00
CA VAL A 244 -9.01 0.66 -8.38
C VAL A 244 -8.71 0.41 -9.87
N PHE A 245 -9.16 1.28 -10.76
CA PHE A 245 -9.18 1.00 -12.20
C PHE A 245 -8.02 1.60 -12.98
N ALA A 246 -7.47 2.76 -12.56
CA ALA A 246 -6.42 3.44 -13.31
C ALA A 246 -5.00 3.09 -12.84
N THR A 247 -4.82 2.67 -11.57
CA THR A 247 -3.50 2.39 -11.01
C THR A 247 -2.74 1.32 -11.80
N GLY A 248 -3.40 0.19 -12.12
CA GLY A 248 -2.78 -0.91 -12.86
C GLY A 248 -2.29 -0.51 -14.25
N PRO A 249 -3.17 0.01 -15.13
CA PRO A 249 -2.78 0.46 -16.47
C PRO A 249 -1.70 1.54 -16.48
N LEU A 250 -1.79 2.53 -15.58
CA LEU A 250 -0.78 3.59 -15.50
C LEU A 250 0.57 3.07 -15.02
N LEU A 251 0.58 2.23 -13.98
CA LEU A 251 1.80 1.57 -13.49
C LEU A 251 2.47 0.74 -14.59
N GLY A 252 1.70 -0.01 -15.39
CA GLY A 252 2.24 -0.76 -16.52
C GLY A 252 2.92 0.13 -17.56
N LYS A 253 2.30 1.26 -17.92
CA LYS A 253 2.88 2.23 -18.85
C LYS A 253 4.15 2.87 -18.31
N THR A 254 4.14 3.34 -17.06
CA THR A 254 5.31 4.00 -16.44
C THR A 254 6.46 3.02 -16.20
N LEU A 255 6.18 1.77 -15.82
CA LEU A 255 7.19 0.71 -15.72
C LEU A 255 7.86 0.44 -17.07
N ASN A 256 7.09 0.37 -18.16
CA ASN A 256 7.65 0.17 -19.50
C ASN A 256 8.58 1.33 -19.91
N ILE A 257 8.21 2.57 -19.59
CA ILE A 257 9.07 3.73 -19.83
C ILE A 257 10.37 3.62 -19.00
N LEU A 258 10.24 3.33 -17.70
CA LEU A 258 11.40 3.24 -16.80
C LEU A 258 12.34 2.10 -17.19
N ASN A 259 11.81 0.94 -17.60
CA ASN A 259 12.61 -0.18 -18.12
C ASN A 259 13.43 0.23 -19.35
N LYS A 260 12.83 1.00 -20.29
CA LYS A 260 13.54 1.51 -21.47
C LYS A 260 14.69 2.47 -21.12
N ILE A 261 14.50 3.28 -20.07
CA ILE A 261 15.49 4.28 -19.63
C ILE A 261 16.66 3.60 -18.92
N THR A 262 16.37 2.69 -17.98
CA THR A 262 17.38 2.09 -17.10
C THR A 262 18.10 0.91 -17.73
N LYS A 263 17.44 0.17 -18.64
CA LYS A 263 17.97 -1.03 -19.32
C LYS A 263 18.51 -2.10 -18.36
N ILE A 264 17.92 -2.20 -17.17
CA ILE A 264 18.30 -3.22 -16.16
C ILE A 264 17.45 -4.50 -16.22
N TYR A 265 16.41 -4.51 -17.06
CA TYR A 265 15.55 -5.63 -17.42
C TYR A 265 15.39 -5.70 -18.94
#